data_AF-A0A257JJA9-F1
#
_entry.id   AF-A0A257JJA9-F1
#
_cell.length_a   1.000
_cell.length_b   1.000
_cell.length_c   1.000
_cell.angle_alpha   90.00
_cell.angle_beta   90.00
_cell.angle_gamma   90.00
#
_symmetry.space_group_name_H-M   'P 1'
#
loop_
_entity.id
_entity.type
_entity.pdbx_description
1 polymer ?
#
loop_
_entity_poly.entity_id
_entity_poly.type
_entity_poly.pdbx_seq_one_letter_code
_entity_poly.pdbx_strand_id
1 'polypeptide(L)' 'MHDLRRTFATNLAALGTPIHVTERLLNHVSGSQSGIVSVYRRYDFAKEMREVVDKWEAQLKKIIQR' A
#
# COMPACT_ATOMS: atom_id res chain seq x y z
N MET A 1 -5.84 -16.17 7.03
CA MET A 1 -4.87 -15.56 6.07
C MET A 1 -5.16 -14.06 5.91
N HIS A 2 -4.98 -13.27 6.97
CA HIS A 2 -5.17 -11.81 6.94
C HIS A 2 -4.07 -11.05 7.68
N ASP A 3 -3.32 -11.72 8.56
CA ASP A 3 -2.40 -11.04 9.47
C ASP A 3 -1.22 -10.41 8.74
N LEU A 4 -0.68 -11.07 7.70
CA LEU A 4 0.37 -10.46 6.87
C LEU A 4 -0.13 -9.20 6.14
N ARG A 5 -1.36 -9.22 5.61
CA ARG A 5 -1.94 -8.06 4.93
C ARG A 5 -2.21 -6.91 5.90
N ARG A 6 -2.71 -7.23 7.09
CA ARG A 6 -2.96 -6.23 8.16
C ARG A 6 -1.64 -5.64 8.67
N THR A 7 -0.66 -6.48 8.95
CA THR A 7 0.69 -6.04 9.34
C THR A 7 1.30 -5.15 8.26
N PHE A 8 1.22 -5.55 6.99
CA PHE A 8 1.70 -4.74 5.88
C PHE A 8 0.99 -3.38 5.82
N ALA A 9 -0.34 -3.36 5.83
CA ALA A 9 -1.13 -2.13 5.79
C ALA A 9 -0.80 -1.17 6.96
N THR A 10 -0.71 -1.70 8.18
CA THR A 10 -0.36 -0.92 9.38
C THR A 10 1.03 -0.32 9.28
N ASN A 11 2.02 -1.08 8.79
CA ASN A 11 3.37 -0.57 8.64
C ASN A 11 3.48 0.45 7.49
N LEU A 12 2.78 0.26 6.38
CA LEU A 12 2.72 1.25 5.31
C LEU A 12 2.13 2.58 5.80
N ALA A 13 1.08 2.53 6.62
CA ALA A 13 0.51 3.72 7.25
C ALA A 13 1.52 4.40 8.20
N ALA A 14 2.26 3.63 9.00
CA ALA A 14 3.33 4.16 9.87
C ALA A 14 4.48 4.81 9.07
N LEU A 15 4.74 4.34 7.85
CA LEU A 15 5.70 4.94 6.92
C LEU A 15 5.14 6.17 6.18
N GLY A 16 3.91 6.61 6.47
CA GLY A 16 3.28 7.77 5.85
C GLY A 16 2.75 7.52 4.44
N THR A 17 2.52 6.25 4.06
CA THR A 17 2.02 5.90 2.72
C THR A 17 0.59 6.42 2.53
N PRO A 18 0.30 7.16 1.44
CA PRO A 18 -1.06 7.58 1.14
C PRO A 18 -2.02 6.40 0.99
N ILE A 19 -3.23 6.52 1.55
CA ILE A 19 -4.19 5.40 1.61
C ILE A 19 -4.53 4.82 0.22
N HIS A 20 -4.61 5.64 -0.82
CA HIS A 20 -4.93 5.15 -2.17
C HIS A 20 -3.81 4.29 -2.79
N VAL A 21 -2.55 4.50 -2.37
CA VAL A 21 -1.40 3.66 -2.77
C VAL A 21 -1.42 2.35 -1.98
N THR A 22 -1.67 2.41 -0.66
CA THR A 22 -1.85 1.22 0.18
C THR A 22 -2.97 0.32 -0.33
N GLU A 23 -4.13 0.88 -0.65
CA GLU A 23 -5.27 0.15 -1.20
C GLU A 23 -4.93 -0.49 -2.56
N ARG A 24 -4.14 0.18 -3.40
CA ARG A 24 -3.68 -0.37 -4.69
C ARG A 24 -2.71 -1.54 -4.50
N LEU A 25 -1.73 -1.42 -3.61
CA LEU A 25 -0.80 -2.50 -3.25
C LEU A 25 -1.52 -3.71 -2.66
N LEU A 26 -2.61 -3.49 -1.92
CA LEU A 26 -3.46 -4.54 -1.39
C LEU A 26 -4.45 -5.10 -2.42
N ASN A 27 -4.52 -4.54 -3.63
CA ASN A 27 -5.53 -4.84 -4.64
C ASN A 27 -6.97 -4.71 -4.10
N HIS A 28 -7.20 -3.71 -3.26
CA HIS A 28 -8.52 -3.40 -2.74
C HIS A 28 -9.32 -2.59 -3.75
N VAL A 29 -10.54 -3.04 -4.01
CA VAL A 29 -11.56 -2.29 -4.75
C VAL A 29 -12.60 -1.81 -3.73
N SER A 30 -12.17 -0.96 -2.80
CA SER A 30 -13.01 -0.36 -1.75
C SER A 30 -13.01 1.17 -1.91
N GLY A 31 -13.95 1.87 -1.27
CA GLY A 31 -14.17 3.34 -1.26
C GLY A 31 -13.26 4.24 -2.11
N SER A 32 -11.94 4.24 -1.87
CA SER A 32 -10.95 5.03 -2.62
C SER A 32 -10.67 4.59 -4.07
N GLN A 33 -11.13 3.42 -4.50
CA GLN A 33 -10.91 2.81 -5.82
C GLN A 33 -12.23 2.37 -6.49
N SER A 34 -13.39 2.63 -5.89
CA SER A 34 -14.69 2.12 -6.34
C SER A 34 -15.65 3.22 -6.83
N GLY A 35 -16.75 2.80 -7.47
CA GLY A 35 -17.80 3.71 -7.96
C GLY A 35 -17.27 4.68 -9.01
N ILE A 36 -17.76 5.91 -8.99
CA ILE A 36 -17.37 6.92 -9.99
C ILE A 36 -15.88 7.27 -9.96
N VAL A 37 -15.20 7.02 -8.83
CA VAL A 37 -13.75 7.26 -8.70
C VAL A 37 -12.95 6.47 -9.73
N SER A 38 -13.35 5.23 -10.01
CA SER A 38 -12.64 4.39 -10.99
C SER A 38 -12.77 4.88 -12.43
N VAL A 39 -13.81 5.66 -12.74
CA VAL A 39 -14.06 6.21 -14.09
C VAL A 39 -13.01 7.26 -14.46
N TYR A 40 -12.62 8.12 -13.51
CA TYR A 40 -11.68 9.21 -13.74
C TYR A 40 -10.26 8.95 -13.19
N ARG A 41 -10.09 8.08 -12.20
CA ARG A 41 -8.77 7.73 -11.64
C ARG A 41 -8.12 6.62 -12.46
N ARG A 42 -7.50 7.01 -13.58
CA ARG A 42 -6.81 6.11 -14.52
C ARG A 42 -5.32 5.92 -14.25
N TYR A 43 -4.71 6.82 -13.48
CA TYR A 43 -3.31 6.70 -13.10
C TYR A 43 -3.11 5.46 -12.21
N ASP A 44 -2.11 4.65 -12.51
CA ASP A 44 -1.90 3.34 -11.88
C ASP A 44 -1.03 3.39 -10.62
N PHE A 45 -0.39 4.54 -10.37
CA PHE A 45 0.52 4.79 -9.25
C PHE A 45 1.72 3.81 -9.20
N ALA A 46 2.14 3.26 -10.34
CA ALA A 46 3.20 2.24 -10.36
C ALA A 46 4.53 2.73 -9.75
N LYS A 47 4.86 4.01 -9.98
CA LYS A 47 6.07 4.63 -9.43
C LYS A 47 6.00 4.75 -7.90
N GLU A 48 4.90 5.29 -7.39
CA GLU A 48 4.66 5.49 -5.96
C GLU A 48 4.58 4.15 -5.23
N MET A 49 3.93 3.16 -5.83
CA MET A 49 3.90 1.79 -5.31
C MET A 49 5.31 1.21 -5.16
N ARG A 50 6.19 1.42 -6.15
CA ARG A 50 7.59 0.96 -6.07
C ARG A 50 8.36 1.64 -4.94
N GLU A 51 8.30 2.97 -4.87
CA GLU A 51 8.98 3.73 -3.81
C GLU A 51 8.52 3.32 -2.40
N VAL A 52 7.23 3.02 -2.25
CA VAL A 52 6.66 2.54 -0.98
C VAL A 52 7.14 1.13 -0.64
N VAL A 53 7.18 0.23 -1.62
CA VAL A 53 7.69 -1.13 -1.43
C VAL A 53 9.16 -1.11 -1.03
N ASP A 54 9.99 -0.28 -1.67
CA ASP A 54 11.42 -0.15 -1.32
C ASP A 54 11.60 0.30 0.15
N LYS A 55 10.79 1.26 0.61
CA LYS A 55 10.77 1.70 2.02
C LYS A 55 10.32 0.58 2.96
N TRP A 56 9.29 -0.16 2.59
CA TRP A 56 8.82 -1.30 3.37
C TRP A 56 9.87 -2.39 3.47
N GLU A 57 10.55 -2.74 2.38
CA GLU A 57 11.62 -3.73 2.38
C GLU A 57 12.76 -3.33 3.33
N ALA A 58 13.16 -2.05 3.30
CA ALA A 58 14.15 -1.52 4.21
C ALA A 58 13.72 -1.63 5.69
N GLN A 59 12.43 -1.38 5.97
CA GLN A 59 11.87 -1.54 7.32
C GLN A 59 11.77 -3.02 7.73
N LEU A 60 11.34 -3.89 6.82
CA LEU A 60 11.19 -5.32 7.04
C LEU A 60 12.54 -5.95 7.39
N LYS A 61 13.62 -5.58 6.68
CA LYS A 61 14.99 -6.00 7.00
C LYS A 61 15.36 -5.70 8.45
N LYS A 62 15.01 -4.52 8.97
CA LYS A 62 15.26 -4.15 10.37
C LYS A 62 14.44 -4.97 11.37
N ILE A 63 13.24 -5.43 10.98
CA ILE A 63 12.38 -6.24 11.83
C ILE A 63 12.91 -7.67 11.93
N ILE A 64 13.34 -8.26 10.80
CA ILE A 64 13.79 -9.66 10.76
C ILE A 64 15.23 -9.87 11.26
N GLN A 65 16.03 -8.80 11.32
CA GLN A 65 17.41 -8.84 11.83
C GLN A 65 17.52 -8.48 13.32
N ARG A 66 16.38 -8.29 13.99
CA ARG A 66 16.29 -8.19 15.46
C ARG A 66 16.18 -9.57 16.08
#